data_AF-A0A2N0QIC3-F1
#
_entry.id   AF-A0A2N0QIC3-F1
#
_cell.length_a   1.000
_cell.length_b   1.000
_cell.length_c   1.000
_cell.angle_alpha   90.00
_cell.angle_beta   90.00
_cell.angle_gamma   90.00
#
_symmetry.space_group_name_H-M   'P 1'
#
loop_
_entity.id
_entity.type
_entity.pdbx_description
1 polymer ?
#
loop_
_entity_poly.entity_id
_entity_poly.type
_entity_poly.pdbx_seq_one_letter_code
_entity_poly.pdbx_strand_id
1 'polypeptide(L)'
;MLAQHLITKPVFEALFDSYSFVHNNPVSKSMDSILEILDEQGLMKEQERLNSFYESVRVRAEGVDNLKAKQDIIIQLYDKFFKVGFKETTERLGIVFTPVEVVDFIIHSVDDVLKKHFGKSLGSEGVHVLDPFTGTGTFITRLLQSGLIPKENLLRKYTQEIHANEIVLLSYYIAAINIEETFHNLY
;
A
#
# COMPACT_ATOMS: atom_id res chain seq x y z
N MET A 1 -13.21 0.04 10.55
CA MET A 1 -12.82 -0.58 9.26
C MET A 1 -13.79 -0.23 8.15
N LEU A 2 -15.08 -0.59 8.20
CA LEU A 2 -16.01 -0.31 7.08
C LEU A 2 -16.21 1.18 6.77
N ALA A 3 -16.41 2.03 7.78
CA ALA A 3 -16.47 3.49 7.58
C ALA A 3 -15.14 4.08 7.05
N GLN A 4 -13.99 3.50 7.44
CA GLN A 4 -12.70 3.89 6.88
C GLN A 4 -12.65 3.52 5.39
N HIS A 5 -13.03 2.30 5.02
CA HIS A 5 -13.12 1.86 3.63
C HIS A 5 -13.98 2.79 2.77
N LEU A 6 -15.21 3.10 3.23
CA LEU A 6 -16.16 3.97 2.53
C LEU A 6 -15.57 5.36 2.21
N ILE A 7 -14.75 5.89 3.12
CA ILE A 7 -14.10 7.19 2.98
C ILE A 7 -12.81 7.10 2.15
N THR A 8 -12.00 6.07 2.36
CA THR A 8 -10.70 5.93 1.70
C THR A 8 -10.82 5.48 0.27
N LYS A 9 -11.83 4.67 -0.08
CA LYS A 9 -11.96 4.08 -1.40
C LYS A 9 -12.02 5.14 -2.52
N PRO A 10 -12.91 6.15 -2.47
CA PRO A 10 -12.97 7.17 -3.52
C PRO A 10 -11.69 8.02 -3.60
N VAL A 11 -10.99 8.19 -2.47
CA VAL A 11 -9.68 8.85 -2.41
C VAL A 11 -8.63 8.04 -3.19
N PHE A 12 -8.58 6.73 -2.97
CA PHE A 12 -7.67 5.86 -3.70
C PHE A 12 -8.01 5.76 -5.18
N GLU A 13 -9.30 5.69 -5.54
CA GLU A 13 -9.74 5.73 -6.95
C GLU A 13 -9.28 7.03 -7.62
N ALA A 14 -9.47 8.17 -6.99
CA ALA A 14 -9.05 9.47 -7.52
C ALA A 14 -7.51 9.60 -7.67
N LEU A 15 -6.72 9.00 -6.78
CA LEU A 15 -5.26 9.07 -6.81
C LEU A 15 -4.62 8.10 -7.81
N PHE A 16 -5.31 6.99 -8.10
CA PHE A 16 -4.81 5.87 -8.88
C PHE A 16 -5.75 5.50 -10.03
N ASP A 17 -6.35 6.50 -10.68
CA ASP A 17 -7.39 6.35 -11.72
C ASP A 17 -6.96 5.45 -12.90
N SER A 18 -5.65 5.38 -13.19
CA SER A 18 -5.08 4.47 -14.21
C SER A 18 -4.99 3.01 -13.77
N TYR A 19 -5.19 2.72 -12.48
CA TYR A 19 -4.98 1.42 -11.86
C TYR A 19 -6.31 0.92 -11.28
N SER A 20 -6.75 -0.26 -11.74
CA SER A 20 -7.96 -0.92 -11.24
C SER A 20 -7.74 -1.54 -9.84
N PHE A 21 -6.97 -0.88 -8.98
CA PHE A 21 -6.55 -1.37 -7.66
C PHE A 21 -7.74 -1.76 -6.81
N VAL A 22 -8.67 -0.83 -6.62
CA VAL A 22 -9.86 -1.02 -5.78
C VAL A 22 -10.74 -2.16 -6.29
N HIS A 23 -10.82 -2.33 -7.60
CA HIS A 23 -11.63 -3.39 -8.22
C HIS A 23 -10.95 -4.76 -8.22
N ASN A 24 -9.64 -4.86 -8.00
CA ASN A 24 -8.92 -6.13 -8.01
C ASN A 24 -8.49 -6.58 -6.61
N ASN A 25 -8.35 -5.64 -5.67
CA ASN A 25 -7.94 -5.93 -4.31
C ASN A 25 -8.99 -6.79 -3.57
N PRO A 26 -8.62 -7.95 -2.99
CA PRO A 26 -9.57 -8.88 -2.37
C PRO A 26 -10.24 -8.33 -1.11
N VAL A 27 -9.53 -7.52 -0.31
CA VAL A 27 -10.10 -6.87 0.88
C VAL A 27 -11.12 -5.81 0.46
N SER A 28 -10.78 -5.00 -0.55
CA SER A 28 -11.69 -4.00 -1.12
C SER A 28 -12.99 -4.63 -1.63
N LYS A 29 -12.90 -5.70 -2.43
CA LYS A 29 -14.07 -6.47 -2.90
C LYS A 29 -14.93 -6.98 -1.76
N SER A 30 -14.30 -7.50 -0.71
CA SER A 30 -15.02 -8.04 0.45
C SER A 30 -15.75 -6.92 1.21
N MET A 31 -15.10 -5.77 1.40
CA MET A 31 -15.73 -4.60 2.05
C MET A 31 -16.88 -4.04 1.21
N ASP A 32 -16.73 -3.99 -0.12
CA ASP A 32 -17.79 -3.56 -1.04
C ASP A 32 -19.01 -4.49 -0.98
N SER A 33 -18.81 -5.82 -0.93
CA SER A 33 -19.92 -6.76 -0.79
C SER A 33 -20.75 -6.56 0.49
N ILE A 34 -20.12 -6.10 1.58
CA ILE A 34 -20.81 -5.76 2.82
C ILE A 34 -21.56 -4.43 2.66
N LEU A 35 -20.97 -3.44 2.00
CA LEU A 35 -21.62 -2.16 1.73
C LEU A 35 -22.86 -2.32 0.84
N GLU A 36 -22.81 -3.17 -0.18
CA GLU A 36 -23.96 -3.45 -1.06
C GLU A 36 -25.17 -3.97 -0.26
N ILE A 37 -24.95 -4.90 0.67
CA ILE A 37 -26.01 -5.41 1.56
C ILE A 37 -26.58 -4.29 2.46
N LEU A 38 -25.74 -3.37 2.91
CA LEU A 38 -26.14 -2.28 3.80
C LEU A 38 -26.78 -1.10 3.06
N ASP A 39 -26.47 -0.91 1.78
CA ASP A 39 -27.04 0.15 0.96
C ASP A 39 -28.52 -0.07 0.64
N GLU A 40 -28.98 -1.33 0.60
CA GLU A 40 -30.42 -1.65 0.57
C GLU A 40 -31.19 -1.03 1.75
N GLN A 41 -30.50 -0.55 2.79
CA GLN A 41 -31.05 0.13 3.97
C GLN A 41 -30.86 1.67 3.98
N GLY A 42 -30.29 2.27 2.92
CA GLY A 42 -30.23 3.73 2.71
C GLY A 42 -28.97 4.45 3.22
N LEU A 43 -27.84 3.74 3.37
CA LEU A 43 -26.57 4.27 3.88
C LEU A 43 -25.86 5.25 2.92
N MET A 44 -26.08 5.15 1.60
CA MET A 44 -25.36 5.96 0.61
C MET A 44 -25.72 7.46 0.59
N LYS A 45 -26.81 7.88 1.25
CA LYS A 45 -27.22 9.31 1.29
C LYS A 45 -26.22 10.25 1.98
N GLU A 46 -25.34 9.73 2.83
CA GLU A 46 -24.32 10.56 3.48
C GLU A 46 -23.09 10.81 2.62
N GLN A 47 -22.87 10.00 1.56
CA GLN A 47 -21.69 10.10 0.71
C GLN A 47 -21.72 11.34 -0.20
N GLU A 48 -22.93 11.80 -0.58
CA GLU A 48 -23.11 13.02 -1.39
C GLU A 48 -22.48 14.27 -0.76
N ARG A 49 -22.45 14.33 0.59
CA ARG A 49 -21.83 15.45 1.33
C ARG A 49 -20.31 15.50 1.18
N LEU A 50 -19.69 14.38 0.82
CA LEU A 50 -18.24 14.25 0.65
C LEU A 50 -17.78 14.42 -0.80
N ASN A 51 -18.71 14.60 -1.75
CA ASN A 51 -18.39 14.75 -3.17
C ASN A 51 -17.40 15.91 -3.43
N SER A 52 -17.58 17.06 -2.78
CA SER A 52 -16.66 18.20 -2.92
C SER A 52 -15.27 17.91 -2.36
N PHE A 53 -15.18 17.07 -1.33
CA PHE A 53 -13.91 16.58 -0.80
C PHE A 53 -13.22 15.65 -1.79
N TYR A 54 -13.93 14.64 -2.33
CA TYR A 54 -13.36 13.71 -3.31
C TYR A 54 -12.91 14.42 -4.58
N GLU A 55 -13.69 15.40 -5.06
CA GLU A 55 -13.31 16.25 -6.18
C GLU A 55 -12.01 17.03 -5.89
N SER A 56 -11.86 17.56 -4.68
CA SER A 56 -10.64 18.27 -4.28
C SER A 56 -9.40 17.35 -4.24
N VAL A 57 -9.59 16.06 -3.92
CA VAL A 57 -8.52 15.05 -3.96
C VAL A 57 -8.16 14.74 -5.40
N ARG A 58 -9.16 14.54 -6.27
CA ARG A 58 -8.95 14.31 -7.70
C ARG A 58 -8.16 15.43 -8.35
N VAL A 59 -8.55 16.69 -8.13
CA VAL A 59 -7.84 17.87 -8.67
C VAL A 59 -6.39 17.95 -8.17
N ARG A 60 -6.09 17.50 -6.94
CA ARG A 60 -4.70 17.44 -6.45
C ARG A 60 -3.90 16.28 -7.02
N ALA A 61 -4.58 15.20 -7.39
CA ALA A 61 -3.97 14.03 -8.02
C ALA A 61 -3.75 14.24 -9.53
N GLU A 62 -4.58 15.06 -10.17
CA GLU A 62 -4.49 15.41 -11.58
C GLU A 62 -3.11 16.02 -11.92
N GLY A 63 -2.43 15.41 -12.89
CA GLY A 63 -1.09 15.85 -13.32
C GLY A 63 0.06 15.39 -12.43
N VAL A 64 -0.20 14.61 -11.36
CA VAL A 64 0.85 14.00 -10.55
C VAL A 64 1.27 12.67 -11.15
N ASP A 65 2.43 12.66 -11.79
CA ASP A 65 2.96 11.52 -12.54
C ASP A 65 3.93 10.64 -11.73
N ASN A 66 4.46 11.14 -10.62
CA ASN A 66 5.44 10.40 -9.82
C ASN A 66 4.84 9.86 -8.51
N LEU A 67 5.22 8.62 -8.20
CA LEU A 67 4.83 7.84 -7.02
C LEU A 67 5.04 8.58 -5.71
N LYS A 68 6.16 9.29 -5.57
CA LYS A 68 6.51 10.02 -4.34
C LYS A 68 5.50 11.13 -4.05
N ALA A 69 5.13 11.91 -5.05
CA ALA A 69 4.13 12.95 -4.90
C ALA A 69 2.73 12.37 -4.60
N LYS A 70 2.36 11.22 -5.20
CA LYS A 70 1.11 10.52 -4.83
C LYS A 70 1.14 10.05 -3.38
N GLN A 71 2.27 9.54 -2.89
CA GLN A 71 2.44 9.18 -1.47
C GLN A 71 2.34 10.39 -0.55
N ASP A 72 2.99 11.51 -0.91
CA ASP A 72 2.90 12.74 -0.12
C ASP A 72 1.45 13.23 0.00
N ILE A 73 0.65 13.09 -1.06
CA ILE A 73 -0.79 13.39 -1.01
C ILE A 73 -1.52 12.44 -0.06
N ILE A 74 -1.24 11.13 -0.08
CA ILE A 74 -1.82 10.16 0.85
C ILE A 74 -1.45 10.51 2.31
N ILE A 75 -0.18 10.84 2.57
CA ILE A 75 0.30 11.22 3.90
C ILE A 75 -0.42 12.49 4.36
N GLN A 76 -0.53 13.50 3.50
CA GLN A 76 -1.26 14.72 3.83
C GLN A 76 -2.74 14.48 4.06
N LEU A 77 -3.37 13.56 3.33
CA LEU A 77 -4.76 13.16 3.55
C LEU A 77 -4.91 12.42 4.88
N TYR A 78 -3.98 11.53 5.22
CA TYR A 78 -3.92 10.92 6.54
C TYR A 78 -3.85 11.96 7.66
N ASP A 79 -2.88 12.87 7.58
CA ASP A 79 -2.64 13.87 8.62
C ASP A 79 -3.75 14.91 8.74
N LYS A 80 -4.37 15.33 7.62
CA LYS A 80 -5.39 16.39 7.64
C LYS A 80 -6.80 15.84 7.80
N PHE A 81 -7.10 14.69 7.21
CA PHE A 81 -8.46 14.13 7.20
C PHE A 81 -8.63 13.08 8.29
N PHE A 82 -7.76 12.07 8.34
CA PHE A 82 -7.93 10.96 9.28
C PHE A 82 -7.54 11.32 10.71
N LYS A 83 -6.52 12.14 10.91
CA LYS A 83 -6.16 12.65 12.25
C LYS A 83 -7.25 13.52 12.87
N VAL A 84 -7.97 14.29 12.05
CA VAL A 84 -9.05 15.17 12.51
C VAL A 84 -10.35 14.41 12.68
N GLY A 85 -10.76 13.60 11.69
CA GLY A 85 -12.02 12.85 11.70
C GLY A 85 -12.01 11.57 12.54
N PHE A 86 -10.84 10.97 12.76
CA PHE A 86 -10.68 9.69 13.45
C PHE A 86 -9.58 9.74 14.53
N LYS A 87 -9.46 10.86 15.26
CA LYS A 87 -8.35 11.12 16.20
C LYS A 87 -8.00 9.94 17.11
N GLU A 88 -8.98 9.37 17.81
CA GLU A 88 -8.76 8.25 18.75
C GLU A 88 -8.30 6.96 18.05
N THR A 89 -8.72 6.75 16.80
CA THR A 89 -8.28 5.62 15.98
C THR A 89 -6.87 5.89 15.44
N THR A 90 -6.61 7.08 14.91
CA THR A 90 -5.32 7.50 14.35
C THR A 90 -4.21 7.47 15.40
N GLU A 91 -4.47 7.91 16.62
CA GLU A 91 -3.52 7.85 17.75
C GLU A 91 -3.16 6.41 18.15
N ARG A 92 -4.07 5.44 17.94
CA ARG A 92 -3.81 4.01 18.16
C ARG A 92 -3.16 3.31 16.96
N LEU A 93 -3.34 3.84 15.75
CA LEU A 93 -2.89 3.21 14.50
C LEU A 93 -1.43 3.51 14.15
N GLY A 94 -0.90 4.68 14.55
CA GLY A 94 0.53 5.02 14.50
C GLY A 94 1.28 4.56 13.24
N ILE A 95 0.96 5.11 12.07
CA ILE A 95 1.71 4.79 10.84
C ILE A 95 3.13 5.34 10.98
N VAL A 96 4.11 4.42 11.04
CA VAL A 96 5.53 4.76 11.15
C VAL A 96 6.18 4.68 9.78
N PHE A 97 6.86 5.75 9.37
CA PHE A 97 7.70 5.76 8.18
C PHE A 97 9.12 5.42 8.58
N THR A 98 9.54 4.19 8.32
CA THR A 98 10.91 3.74 8.56
C THR A 98 11.88 4.46 7.61
N PRO A 99 12.98 5.06 8.10
CA PRO A 99 13.98 5.70 7.24
C PRO A 99 14.53 4.72 6.20
N VAL A 100 14.66 5.19 4.95
CA VAL A 100 15.05 4.35 3.80
C VAL A 100 16.44 3.78 3.99
N GLU A 101 17.35 4.55 4.57
CA GLU A 101 18.73 4.15 4.83
C GLU A 101 18.81 2.94 5.78
N VAL A 102 17.90 2.88 6.76
CA VAL A 102 17.81 1.76 7.70
C VAL A 102 17.26 0.52 6.99
N VAL A 103 16.22 0.68 6.18
CA VAL A 103 15.63 -0.40 5.39
C VAL A 103 16.65 -1.00 4.42
N ASP A 104 17.34 -0.14 3.67
CA ASP A 104 18.36 -0.56 2.70
C ASP A 104 19.51 -1.29 3.39
N PHE A 105 19.98 -0.78 4.54
CA PHE A 105 21.02 -1.46 5.32
C PHE A 105 20.62 -2.88 5.71
N ILE A 106 19.38 -3.07 6.20
CA ILE A 106 18.89 -4.39 6.59
C ILE A 106 18.80 -5.32 5.38
N ILE A 107 18.25 -4.86 4.26
CA ILE A 107 18.10 -5.66 3.03
C ILE A 107 19.46 -6.17 2.53
N HIS A 108 20.45 -5.29 2.42
CA HIS A 108 21.79 -5.67 1.97
C HIS A 108 22.48 -6.59 2.97
N SER A 109 22.32 -6.32 4.28
CA SER A 109 22.88 -7.19 5.33
C SER A 109 22.30 -8.60 5.29
N VAL A 110 20.99 -8.74 5.02
CA VAL A 110 20.34 -10.06 4.89
C VAL A 110 20.88 -10.82 3.67
N ASP A 111 21.05 -10.15 2.53
CA ASP A 111 21.61 -10.79 1.34
C ASP A 111 23.08 -11.23 1.55
N ASP A 112 23.88 -10.42 2.23
CA ASP A 112 25.25 -10.76 2.62
C ASP A 112 25.29 -12.00 3.53
N VAL A 113 24.38 -12.08 4.51
CA VAL A 113 24.23 -13.24 5.39
C VAL A 113 23.82 -14.48 4.60
N LEU A 114 22.85 -14.37 3.68
CA LEU A 114 22.42 -15.46 2.81
C LEU A 114 23.57 -16.01 1.96
N LYS A 115 24.38 -15.12 1.37
CA LYS A 115 25.53 -15.51 0.55
C LYS A 115 26.59 -16.20 1.39
N LYS A 116 26.95 -15.59 2.52
CA LYS A 116 28.05 -16.07 3.39
C LYS A 116 27.74 -17.40 4.06
N HIS A 117 26.51 -17.59 4.55
CA HIS A 117 26.17 -18.71 5.42
C HIS A 117 25.36 -19.81 4.72
N PHE A 118 24.67 -19.50 3.63
CA PHE A 118 23.77 -20.44 2.97
C PHE A 118 24.06 -20.66 1.49
N GLY A 119 25.00 -19.91 0.90
CA GLY A 119 25.29 -19.98 -0.55
C GLY A 119 24.07 -19.59 -1.40
N LYS A 120 23.20 -18.73 -0.86
CA LYS A 120 21.96 -18.25 -1.48
C LYS A 120 21.96 -16.73 -1.54
N SER A 121 20.99 -16.15 -2.23
CA SER A 121 20.71 -14.71 -2.27
C SER A 121 19.22 -14.47 -2.08
N LEU A 122 18.83 -13.21 -1.85
CA LEU A 122 17.42 -12.81 -1.83
C LEU A 122 16.70 -13.13 -3.14
N GLY A 123 17.42 -13.16 -4.28
CA GLY A 123 16.90 -13.57 -5.58
C GLY A 123 16.79 -15.08 -5.81
N SER A 124 17.35 -15.92 -4.93
CA SER A 124 17.43 -17.38 -5.14
C SER A 124 16.09 -18.10 -4.99
N GLU A 125 15.87 -19.14 -5.77
CA GLU A 125 14.66 -19.99 -5.67
C GLU A 125 14.54 -20.67 -4.31
N GLY A 126 13.31 -20.71 -3.78
CA GLY A 126 12.99 -21.29 -2.48
C GLY A 126 13.33 -20.40 -1.28
N VAL A 127 13.87 -19.20 -1.51
CA VAL A 127 14.08 -18.19 -0.45
C VAL A 127 12.86 -17.30 -0.38
N HIS A 128 11.99 -17.55 0.61
CA HIS A 128 10.81 -16.73 0.86
C HIS A 128 11.15 -15.55 1.78
N VAL A 129 10.66 -14.36 1.44
CA VAL A 129 10.76 -13.15 2.25
C VAL A 129 9.39 -12.85 2.84
N LEU A 130 9.35 -12.61 4.14
CA LEU A 130 8.13 -12.23 4.86
C LEU A 130 8.38 -10.94 5.63
N ASP A 131 7.55 -9.94 5.36
CA ASP A 131 7.41 -8.75 6.19
C ASP A 131 6.10 -8.84 7.00
N PRO A 132 6.16 -9.24 8.28
CA PRO A 132 4.97 -9.47 9.10
C PRO A 132 4.24 -8.19 9.51
N PHE A 133 4.87 -7.01 9.35
CA PHE A 133 4.34 -5.71 9.79
C PHE A 133 4.68 -4.66 8.73
N THR A 134 4.13 -4.81 7.53
CA THR A 134 4.67 -4.12 6.37
C THR A 134 4.43 -2.61 6.36
N GLY A 135 3.49 -2.11 7.17
CA GLY A 135 3.16 -0.70 7.25
C GLY A 135 2.77 -0.19 5.87
N THR A 136 3.58 0.72 5.31
CA THR A 136 3.38 1.29 3.97
C THR A 136 4.07 0.49 2.85
N GLY A 137 4.57 -0.71 3.13
CA GLY A 137 5.22 -1.60 2.17
C GLY A 137 6.71 -1.29 1.92
N THR A 138 7.34 -0.46 2.76
CA THR A 138 8.68 0.08 2.49
C THR A 138 9.75 -1.00 2.34
N PHE A 139 9.76 -2.04 3.18
CA PHE A 139 10.74 -3.12 3.04
C PHE A 139 10.58 -3.86 1.71
N ILE A 140 9.35 -4.14 1.30
CA ILE A 140 9.09 -4.86 0.05
C ILE A 140 9.42 -4.00 -1.17
N THR A 141 9.04 -2.73 -1.19
CA THR A 141 9.38 -1.83 -2.31
C THR A 141 10.88 -1.65 -2.45
N ARG A 142 11.59 -1.42 -1.34
CA ARG A 142 13.05 -1.32 -1.34
C ARG A 142 13.73 -2.63 -1.72
N LEU A 143 13.19 -3.77 -1.34
CA LEU A 143 13.69 -5.08 -1.79
C LEU A 143 13.62 -5.21 -3.31
N LEU A 144 12.47 -4.89 -3.91
CA LEU A 144 12.29 -4.93 -5.37
C LEU A 144 13.25 -3.95 -6.08
N GLN A 145 13.46 -2.77 -5.51
CA GLN A 145 14.33 -1.71 -6.05
C GLN A 145 15.83 -1.92 -5.79
N SER A 146 16.21 -2.84 -4.89
CA SER A 146 17.59 -3.01 -4.42
C SER A 146 18.58 -3.49 -5.50
N GLY A 147 18.07 -4.08 -6.59
CA GLY A 147 18.90 -4.76 -7.59
C GLY A 147 19.44 -6.13 -7.14
N LEU A 148 19.07 -6.61 -5.94
CA LEU A 148 19.48 -7.93 -5.43
C LEU A 148 18.66 -9.10 -6.02
N ILE A 149 17.51 -8.80 -6.61
CA ILE A 149 16.67 -9.75 -7.34
C ILE A 149 16.89 -9.53 -8.84
N PRO A 150 17.47 -10.50 -9.57
CA PRO A 150 17.62 -10.41 -11.03
C PRO A 150 16.27 -10.29 -11.74
N LYS A 151 16.22 -9.57 -12.87
CA LYS A 151 14.97 -9.27 -13.59
C LYS A 151 14.21 -10.55 -13.99
N GLU A 152 14.92 -11.59 -14.40
CA GLU A 152 14.38 -12.90 -14.76
C GLU A 152 13.71 -13.63 -13.59
N ASN A 153 14.10 -13.32 -12.35
CA ASN A 153 13.55 -13.92 -11.14
C ASN A 153 12.43 -13.07 -10.51
N LEU A 154 12.28 -11.80 -10.95
CA LEU A 154 11.40 -10.82 -10.33
C LEU A 154 9.93 -11.27 -10.33
N LEU A 155 9.45 -11.83 -11.45
CA LEU A 155 8.06 -12.31 -11.57
C LEU A 155 7.77 -13.45 -10.57
N ARG A 156 8.66 -14.45 -10.46
CA ARG A 156 8.50 -15.54 -9.49
C ARG A 156 8.53 -15.00 -8.07
N LYS A 157 9.50 -14.14 -7.75
CA LYS A 157 9.66 -13.56 -6.43
C LYS A 157 8.41 -12.82 -6.01
N TYR A 158 7.92 -11.93 -6.86
CA TYR A 158 6.72 -11.13 -6.63
C TYR A 158 5.46 -11.99 -6.45
N THR A 159 5.27 -13.01 -7.30
CA THR A 159 4.02 -13.79 -7.31
C THR A 159 3.97 -14.93 -6.29
N GLN A 160 5.12 -15.42 -5.80
CA GLN A 160 5.18 -16.67 -5.02
C GLN A 160 6.05 -16.62 -3.76
N GLU A 161 7.06 -15.74 -3.71
CA GLU A 161 8.11 -15.84 -2.68
C GLU A 161 8.25 -14.57 -1.81
N ILE A 162 7.48 -13.53 -2.08
CA ILE A 162 7.42 -12.31 -1.27
C ILE A 162 6.05 -12.23 -0.59
N HIS A 163 6.06 -12.06 0.73
CA HIS A 163 4.89 -12.05 1.58
C HIS A 163 4.89 -10.81 2.46
N ALA A 164 3.74 -10.18 2.65
CA ALA A 164 3.59 -9.00 3.47
C ALA A 164 2.25 -9.02 4.21
N ASN A 165 2.27 -8.72 5.51
CA ASN A 165 1.08 -8.67 6.35
C ASN A 165 0.91 -7.27 6.94
N GLU A 166 -0.35 -6.85 7.09
CA GLU A 166 -0.72 -5.61 7.75
C GLU A 166 -2.09 -5.75 8.40
N ILE A 167 -2.24 -5.17 9.59
CA ILE A 167 -3.48 -5.19 10.37
C ILE A 167 -4.31 -3.92 10.15
N VAL A 168 -3.65 -2.79 9.86
CA VAL A 168 -4.28 -1.50 9.64
C VAL A 168 -4.73 -1.38 8.19
N LEU A 169 -6.05 -1.29 7.97
CA LEU A 169 -6.64 -1.26 6.62
C LEU A 169 -6.03 -0.18 5.71
N LEU A 170 -5.80 1.02 6.24
CA LEU A 170 -5.23 2.10 5.45
C LEU A 170 -3.78 1.79 5.04
N SER A 171 -2.95 1.34 5.99
CA SER A 171 -1.57 0.92 5.72
C SER A 171 -1.53 -0.23 4.71
N TYR A 172 -2.45 -1.19 4.83
CA TYR A 172 -2.61 -2.30 3.89
C TYR A 172 -2.84 -1.80 2.45
N TYR A 173 -3.78 -0.86 2.24
CA TYR A 173 -4.03 -0.31 0.90
C TYR A 173 -2.82 0.44 0.36
N ILE A 174 -2.14 1.24 1.20
CA ILE A 174 -0.93 1.96 0.81
C ILE A 174 0.18 0.98 0.41
N ALA A 175 0.41 -0.06 1.22
CA ALA A 175 1.43 -1.08 0.96
C ALA A 175 1.15 -1.81 -0.36
N ALA A 176 -0.08 -2.28 -0.57
CA ALA A 176 -0.46 -3.01 -1.77
C ALA A 176 -0.22 -2.16 -3.04
N ILE A 177 -0.68 -0.91 -3.06
CA ILE A 177 -0.47 0.02 -4.17
C ILE A 177 1.03 0.26 -4.41
N ASN A 178 1.78 0.56 -3.35
CA ASN A 178 3.20 0.84 -3.44
C ASN A 178 3.99 -0.35 -4.01
N ILE A 179 3.66 -1.56 -3.57
CA ILE A 179 4.32 -2.79 -3.99
C ILE A 179 3.96 -3.11 -5.45
N GLU A 180 2.67 -3.03 -5.82
CA GLU A 180 2.17 -3.27 -7.18
C GLU A 180 2.78 -2.30 -8.19
N GLU A 181 2.76 -1.00 -7.89
CA GLU A 181 3.29 0.03 -8.77
C GLU A 181 4.82 -0.06 -8.88
N THR A 182 5.52 -0.37 -7.78
CA THR A 182 6.97 -0.60 -7.83
C THR A 182 7.31 -1.77 -8.73
N PHE A 183 6.56 -2.88 -8.63
CA PHE A 183 6.75 -4.02 -9.52
C PHE A 183 6.46 -3.67 -10.98
N HIS A 184 5.34 -2.98 -11.25
CA HIS A 184 4.94 -2.58 -12.59
C HIS A 184 6.01 -1.70 -13.29
N ASN A 185 6.65 -0.81 -12.54
CA ASN A 185 7.72 0.05 -13.07
C ASN A 185 9.04 -0.70 -13.36
N LEU A 186 9.26 -1.88 -12.77
CA LEU A 186 10.50 -2.65 -12.92
C LEU A 186 10.40 -3.77 -13.97
N TYR A 187 9.21 -4.32 -14.19
CA TYR A 187 8.98 -5.48 -15.06
C TYR A 187 8.64 -5.07 -16.49
#